data_AF-A0A8T7HBQ0-F1
#
_entry.id   AF-A0A8T7HBQ0-F1
#
_cell.length_a   1.000
_cell.length_b   1.000
_cell.length_c   1.000
_cell.angle_alpha   90.00
_cell.angle_beta   90.00
_cell.angle_gamma   90.00
#
_symmetry.space_group_name_H-M   'P 1'
#
loop_
_entity.id
_entity.type
_entity.pdbx_description
1 polymer ?
#
loop_
_entity_poly.entity_id
_entity_poly.type
_entity_poly.pdbx_seq_one_letter_code
_entity_poly.pdbx_strand_id
1 'polypeptide(L)'
;NDTELGNPEVPSDTWESYYGERVTGPVKEIWIWWRLTKPAPQAPYLHYYLDMDFHFIALGDTEIVKDGQKLKVNKGEVEMTINTFIEPKYEAAFAKHGILKHALDFFKKRVYNQTMETRKKELYQETYALQNYIKQWFKMKRYLPYEETKTFFPSQAWPSHQK
;
A
#
# COMPACT_ATOMS: atom_id res chain seq x y z
N ASN A 1 -17.26 22.75 -14.81
CA ASN A 1 -17.36 21.27 -14.75
C ASN A 1 -16.47 20.74 -13.65
N ASP A 2 -16.66 21.32 -12.47
CA ASP A 2 -16.82 20.74 -11.14
C ASP A 2 -16.26 19.32 -10.96
N THR A 3 -15.04 19.29 -10.45
CA THR A 3 -14.43 18.15 -9.77
C THR A 3 -15.22 17.86 -8.50
N GLU A 4 -16.01 16.78 -8.53
CA GLU A 4 -16.59 16.19 -7.32
C GLU A 4 -15.44 15.77 -6.40
N LEU A 5 -15.24 16.53 -5.33
CA LEU A 5 -14.43 16.13 -4.19
C LEU A 5 -15.08 14.87 -3.60
N GLY A 6 -14.49 13.71 -3.87
CA GLY A 6 -14.96 12.43 -3.36
C GLY A 6 -15.14 12.49 -1.84
N ASN A 7 -16.39 12.29 -1.40
CA ASN A 7 -16.75 12.19 0.00
C ASN A 7 -16.07 10.93 0.59
N PRO A 8 -15.24 11.03 1.65
CA PRO A 8 -14.50 9.89 2.21
C PRO A 8 -15.40 8.78 2.82
N GLU A 9 -16.71 9.00 2.89
CA GLU A 9 -17.66 8.12 3.57
C GLU A 9 -18.36 7.10 2.67
N VAL A 10 -18.25 7.22 1.34
CA VAL A 10 -18.84 6.23 0.42
C VAL A 10 -17.76 5.21 0.08
N PRO A 11 -17.91 3.92 0.45
CA PRO A 11 -16.96 2.90 0.05
C PRO A 11 -16.98 2.80 -1.47
N SER A 12 -15.95 3.34 -2.12
CA SER A 12 -15.75 3.18 -3.54
C SER A 12 -15.53 1.69 -3.83
N ASP A 13 -16.19 1.17 -4.86
CA ASP A 13 -15.95 -0.19 -5.38
C ASP A 13 -14.54 -0.29 -6.01
N THR A 14 -13.85 0.84 -6.13
CA THR A 14 -12.46 0.96 -6.52
C THR A 14 -11.56 1.23 -5.31
N TRP A 15 -10.35 0.70 -5.39
CA TRP A 15 -9.26 0.86 -4.44
C TRP A 15 -8.60 2.25 -4.53
N GLU A 16 -8.98 3.05 -5.52
CA GLU A 16 -8.58 4.44 -5.67
C GLU A 16 -9.53 5.35 -4.88
N SER A 17 -8.99 6.02 -3.86
CA SER A 17 -9.75 6.94 -3.02
C SER A 17 -9.66 8.38 -3.51
N TYR A 18 -8.58 8.73 -4.23
CA TYR A 18 -8.36 10.10 -4.69
C TYR A 18 -7.54 10.13 -5.98
N TYR A 19 -7.97 11.02 -6.89
CA TYR A 19 -7.19 11.47 -8.03
C TYR A 19 -7.25 12.99 -8.08
N GLY A 20 -6.07 13.62 -8.10
CA GLY A 20 -5.92 15.06 -8.24
C GLY A 20 -4.94 15.36 -9.36
N GLU A 21 -5.28 16.32 -10.21
CA GLU A 21 -4.38 16.78 -11.27
C GLU A 21 -4.30 18.31 -11.25
N ARG A 22 -3.07 18.81 -11.32
CA ARG A 22 -2.78 20.23 -11.48
C ARG A 22 -1.90 20.42 -12.71
N VAL A 23 -2.41 21.19 -13.66
CA VAL A 23 -1.68 21.53 -14.89
C VAL A 23 -1.14 22.95 -14.78
N THR A 24 0.18 23.10 -14.90
CA THR A 24 0.86 24.40 -14.92
C THR A 24 1.66 24.53 -16.21
N GLY A 25 1.06 25.13 -17.24
CA GLY A 25 1.68 25.26 -18.55
C GLY A 25 1.87 23.90 -19.25
N PRO A 26 3.07 23.56 -19.75
CA PRO A 26 3.33 22.29 -20.44
C PRO A 26 3.58 21.11 -19.50
N VAL A 27 3.47 21.34 -18.19
CA VAL A 27 3.84 20.38 -17.15
C VAL A 27 2.62 20.11 -16.26
N LYS A 28 2.42 18.85 -15.90
CA LYS A 28 1.37 18.41 -14.99
C LYS A 28 1.93 17.82 -13.71
N GLU A 29 1.14 17.91 -12.67
CA GLU A 29 1.36 17.33 -11.36
C GLU A 29 0.15 16.47 -11.03
N ILE A 30 0.38 15.25 -10.58
CA ILE A 30 -0.69 14.27 -10.36
C ILE A 30 -0.53 13.66 -8.98
N TRP A 31 -1.64 13.58 -8.25
CA TRP A 31 -1.75 12.87 -6.98
C TRP A 31 -2.72 11.72 -7.15
N ILE A 32 -2.33 10.54 -6.69
CA ILE A 32 -3.19 9.36 -6.68
C ILE A 32 -3.08 8.72 -5.31
N TRP A 33 -4.22 8.49 -4.65
CA TRP A 33 -4.26 7.77 -3.39
C TRP A 33 -5.00 6.46 -3.57
N TRP A 34 -4.32 5.38 -3.23
CA TRP A 34 -4.88 4.05 -3.16
C TRP A 34 -5.01 3.63 -1.71
N ARG A 35 -6.18 3.11 -1.35
CA ARG A 35 -6.54 2.68 0.00
C ARG A 35 -7.06 1.26 -0.09
N LEU A 36 -6.25 0.30 0.33
CA LEU A 36 -6.57 -1.11 0.24
C LEU A 36 -6.79 -1.67 1.64
N THR A 37 -7.81 -2.51 1.76
CA THR A 37 -8.13 -3.18 3.01
C THR A 37 -8.25 -4.68 2.77
N LYS A 38 -7.78 -5.48 3.74
CA LYS A 38 -7.89 -6.93 3.69
C LYS A 38 -8.09 -7.50 5.09
N PRO A 39 -9.02 -8.44 5.30
CA PRO A 39 -9.10 -9.15 6.56
C PRO A 39 -7.85 -10.01 6.76
N ALA A 40 -7.30 -10.02 7.98
CA ALA A 40 -6.08 -10.79 8.25
C ALA A 40 -6.33 -12.30 8.10
N PRO A 41 -5.43 -13.04 7.43
CA PRO A 41 -5.55 -14.49 7.32
C PRO A 41 -5.58 -15.13 8.71
N GLN A 42 -6.55 -16.02 8.94
CA GLN A 42 -6.71 -16.76 10.21
C GLN A 42 -6.99 -15.88 11.44
N ALA A 43 -7.22 -14.57 11.26
CA ALA A 43 -7.52 -13.63 12.32
C ALA A 43 -8.56 -12.61 11.83
N PRO A 44 -9.84 -13.02 11.64
CA PRO A 44 -10.89 -12.14 11.08
C PRO A 44 -11.20 -10.91 11.95
N TYR A 45 -10.63 -10.86 13.15
CA TYR A 45 -10.67 -9.76 14.09
C TYR A 45 -9.68 -8.63 13.82
N LEU A 46 -8.76 -8.84 12.89
CA LEU A 46 -7.79 -7.85 12.45
C LEU A 46 -8.08 -7.47 11.01
N HIS A 47 -7.97 -6.17 10.71
CA HIS A 47 -8.00 -5.67 9.35
C HIS A 47 -6.64 -5.06 9.03
N TYR A 48 -6.09 -5.45 7.90
CA TYR A 48 -4.87 -4.88 7.35
C TYR A 48 -5.25 -3.75 6.41
N TYR A 49 -4.53 -2.64 6.55
CA TYR A 49 -4.65 -1.48 5.69
C TYR A 49 -3.32 -1.23 5.00
N LEU A 50 -3.40 -0.93 3.71
CA LEU A 50 -2.29 -0.52 2.87
C LEU A 50 -2.71 0.76 2.15
N ASP A 51 -2.03 1.84 2.51
CA ASP A 51 -2.22 3.15 1.93
C ASP A 51 -1.01 3.44 1.04
N MET A 52 -1.25 3.68 -0.24
CA MET A 52 -0.23 4.07 -1.21
C MET A 52 -0.57 5.45 -1.75
N ASP A 53 0.37 6.38 -1.61
CA ASP A 53 0.26 7.73 -2.11
C ASP A 53 1.29 7.93 -3.21
N PHE A 54 0.81 8.24 -4.42
CA PHE A 54 1.63 8.59 -5.55
C PHE A 54 1.55 10.09 -5.77
N HIS A 55 2.70 10.71 -5.96
CA HIS A 55 2.82 12.12 -6.30
C HIS A 55 3.80 12.26 -7.45
N PHE A 56 3.27 12.55 -8.63
CA PHE A 56 4.05 12.80 -9.83
C PHE A 56 4.30 14.30 -9.95
N ILE A 57 5.56 14.69 -9.92
CA ILE A 57 6.00 16.08 -9.96
C ILE A 57 6.61 16.36 -11.33
N ALA A 58 6.31 17.56 -11.84
CA ALA A 58 6.91 18.09 -13.06
C ALA A 58 6.80 17.16 -14.28
N LEU A 59 5.66 16.50 -14.46
CA LEU A 59 5.43 15.54 -15.54
C LEU A 59 5.19 16.29 -16.87
N GLY A 60 6.20 16.30 -17.75
CA GLY A 60 6.14 16.90 -19.09
C GLY A 60 6.20 15.86 -20.20
N ASP A 61 5.76 16.22 -21.40
CA ASP A 61 5.94 15.41 -22.59
C ASP A 61 7.39 15.51 -23.09
N THR A 62 7.97 14.39 -23.49
CA THR A 62 9.28 14.33 -24.15
C THR A 62 9.27 13.29 -25.27
N GLU A 63 10.22 13.39 -26.17
CA GLU A 63 10.35 12.45 -27.28
C GLU A 63 11.73 11.80 -27.20
N ILE A 64 11.74 10.47 -27.18
CA ILE A 64 12.97 9.68 -27.19
C ILE A 64 13.02 8.86 -28.48
N VAL A 65 14.21 8.76 -29.08
CA VAL A 65 14.43 7.85 -30.20
C VAL A 65 15.02 6.57 -29.63
N LYS A 66 14.29 5.46 -29.75
CA LYS A 66 14.75 4.13 -29.34
C LYS A 66 14.60 3.19 -30.53
N ASP A 67 15.66 2.49 -30.89
CA ASP A 67 15.68 1.54 -32.02
C ASP A 67 15.23 2.16 -33.36
N GLY A 68 15.56 3.43 -33.60
CA GLY A 68 15.20 4.17 -34.81
C GLY A 68 13.75 4.66 -34.87
N GLN A 69 12.93 4.37 -33.85
CA GLN A 69 11.55 4.84 -33.73
C GLN A 69 11.44 5.98 -32.73
N LYS A 70 10.67 7.01 -33.08
CA LYS A 70 10.38 8.15 -32.21
C LYS A 70 9.22 7.80 -31.29
N LEU A 71 9.47 7.77 -29.98
CA LEU A 71 8.49 7.47 -28.95
C LEU A 71 8.19 8.74 -28.15
N LYS A 72 6.90 9.10 -28.07
CA LYS A 72 6.43 10.15 -27.16
C LYS A 72 6.23 9.53 -25.78
N VAL A 73 6.95 10.04 -24.79
CA VAL A 73 6.94 9.54 -23.41
C VAL A 73 6.82 10.72 -22.45
N ASN A 74 6.47 10.44 -21.19
CA ASN A 74 6.47 11.46 -20.15
C ASN A 74 7.76 11.42 -19.32
N LYS A 75 8.27 12.59 -18.97
CA LYS A 75 9.40 12.78 -18.08
C LYS A 75 8.96 13.59 -16.88
N GLY A 76 9.30 13.12 -15.68
CA GLY A 76 9.00 13.79 -14.42
C GLY A 76 9.67 13.05 -13.27
N GLU A 77 9.38 13.50 -12.06
CA GLU A 77 9.76 12.84 -10.82
C GLU A 77 8.54 12.16 -10.20
N VAL A 78 8.76 11.04 -9.51
CA VAL A 78 7.70 10.32 -8.81
C VAL A 78 8.11 10.13 -7.37
N GLU A 79 7.29 10.63 -6.47
CA GLU A 79 7.34 10.36 -5.05
C GLU A 79 6.24 9.34 -4.72
N MET A 80 6.60 8.34 -3.93
CA MET A 80 5.68 7.29 -3.53
C MET A 80 5.84 7.01 -2.04
N THR A 81 4.75 7.14 -1.30
CA THR A 81 4.68 6.83 0.12
C THR A 81 3.81 5.60 0.32
N ILE A 82 4.30 4.63 1.09
CA ILE A 82 3.57 3.40 1.41
C ILE A 82 3.45 3.32 2.92
N ASN A 83 2.22 3.34 3.42
CA ASN A 83 1.90 3.20 4.83
C ASN A 83 1.10 1.92 5.04
N THR A 84 1.43 1.15 6.07
CA THR A 84 0.69 -0.06 6.44
C THR A 84 0.41 -0.10 7.92
N PHE A 85 -0.84 -0.41 8.28
CA PHE A 85 -1.26 -0.52 9.67
C PHE A 85 -2.31 -1.61 9.86
N ILE A 86 -2.52 -2.00 11.11
CA ILE A 86 -3.45 -3.05 11.52
C ILE A 86 -4.48 -2.43 12.45
N GLU A 87 -5.76 -2.58 12.12
CA GLU A 87 -6.86 -2.14 12.97
C GLU A 87 -7.50 -3.33 13.71
N PRO A 88 -7.66 -3.22 15.04
CA PRO A 88 -8.36 -4.22 15.84
C PRO A 88 -9.89 -4.04 15.77
N LYS A 89 -10.58 -4.86 14.95
CA LYS A 89 -12.05 -4.77 14.75
C LYS A 89 -12.87 -4.94 16.02
N TYR A 90 -12.40 -5.79 16.94
CA TYR A 90 -13.16 -6.17 18.12
C TYR A 90 -13.09 -5.16 19.27
N GLU A 91 -12.07 -4.31 19.35
CA GLU A 91 -12.02 -3.29 20.42
C GLU A 91 -13.21 -2.33 20.36
N ALA A 92 -13.60 -1.90 19.15
CA ALA A 92 -14.72 -0.98 18.97
C ALA A 92 -16.10 -1.61 19.28
N ALA A 93 -16.28 -2.90 18.97
CA ALA A 93 -17.55 -3.61 19.16
C ALA A 93 -17.79 -3.99 20.64
N PHE A 94 -16.75 -4.45 21.35
CA PHE A 94 -16.89 -4.92 22.72
C PHE A 94 -16.83 -3.82 23.78
N ALA A 95 -16.29 -2.63 23.46
CA ALA A 95 -16.30 -1.48 24.37
C ALA A 95 -17.71 -1.02 24.77
N LYS A 96 -18.75 -1.41 24.00
CA LYS A 96 -20.15 -1.03 24.24
C LYS A 96 -20.84 -1.85 25.34
N HIS A 97 -20.29 -2.99 25.79
CA HIS A 97 -20.93 -3.85 26.80
C HIS A 97 -20.10 -3.99 28.08
N GLY A 98 -20.62 -3.46 29.20
CA GLY A 98 -19.88 -3.35 30.48
C GLY A 98 -19.44 -4.67 31.12
N ILE A 99 -20.20 -5.75 30.96
CA ILE A 99 -19.90 -7.06 31.59
C ILE A 99 -18.81 -7.81 30.81
N LEU A 100 -18.76 -7.66 29.48
CA LEU A 100 -17.75 -8.28 28.63
C LEU A 100 -16.37 -7.61 28.77
N LYS A 101 -16.29 -6.39 29.28
CA LYS A 101 -15.06 -5.61 29.40
C LYS A 101 -13.96 -6.33 30.20
N HIS A 102 -14.31 -6.98 31.32
CA HIS A 102 -13.33 -7.64 32.19
C HIS A 102 -12.81 -8.96 31.63
N ALA A 103 -13.66 -9.77 31.00
CA ALA A 103 -13.22 -11.00 30.32
C ALA A 103 -12.38 -10.67 29.06
N LEU A 104 -12.75 -9.58 28.38
CA LEU A 104 -12.02 -9.09 27.21
C LEU A 104 -10.64 -8.57 27.58
N ASP A 105 -10.47 -7.83 28.68
CA ASP A 105 -9.16 -7.32 29.10
C ASP A 105 -8.14 -8.45 29.33
N PHE A 106 -8.58 -9.57 29.92
CA PHE A 106 -7.73 -10.74 30.11
C PHE A 106 -7.38 -11.42 28.78
N PHE A 107 -8.37 -11.63 27.91
CA PHE A 107 -8.18 -12.23 26.59
C PHE A 107 -7.29 -11.35 25.68
N LYS A 108 -7.53 -10.04 25.69
CA LYS A 108 -6.76 -9.00 25.00
C LYS A 108 -5.30 -9.02 25.43
N LYS A 109 -5.06 -9.03 26.74
CA LYS A 109 -3.70 -9.02 27.28
C LYS A 109 -2.91 -10.28 26.97
N ARG A 110 -3.57 -11.46 26.95
CA ARG A 110 -2.89 -12.76 26.81
C ARG A 110 -2.76 -13.25 25.38
N VAL A 111 -3.83 -13.19 24.58
CA VAL A 111 -3.89 -13.79 23.23
C VAL A 111 -3.73 -12.71 22.15
N TYR A 112 -4.41 -11.58 22.34
CA TYR A 112 -4.47 -10.55 21.31
C TYR A 112 -3.15 -9.82 21.09
N ASN A 113 -2.46 -9.43 22.17
CA ASN A 113 -1.19 -8.72 22.08
C ASN A 113 -0.12 -9.55 21.36
N GLN A 114 -0.01 -10.84 21.67
CA GLN A 114 0.99 -11.70 21.02
C GLN A 114 0.69 -11.87 19.53
N THR A 115 -0.56 -12.15 19.16
CA THR A 115 -0.95 -12.26 17.75
C THR A 115 -0.76 -10.93 17.02
N MET A 116 -1.15 -9.80 17.62
CA MET A 116 -0.96 -8.47 17.04
C MET A 116 0.51 -8.18 16.75
N GLU A 117 1.40 -8.40 17.70
CA GLU A 117 2.82 -8.12 17.51
C GLU A 117 3.44 -9.03 16.44
N THR A 118 3.05 -10.30 16.37
CA THR A 118 3.48 -11.19 15.28
C THR A 118 2.97 -10.69 13.93
N ARG A 119 1.69 -10.36 13.81
CA ARG A 119 1.10 -9.86 12.56
C ARG A 119 1.67 -8.52 12.12
N LYS A 120 1.99 -7.61 13.05
CA LYS A 120 2.69 -6.36 12.74
C LYS A 120 4.05 -6.62 12.12
N LYS A 121 4.82 -7.59 12.66
CA LYS A 121 6.13 -7.97 12.13
C LYS A 121 6.01 -8.57 10.73
N GLU A 122 5.05 -9.46 10.52
CA GLU A 122 4.78 -10.05 9.20
C GLU A 122 4.37 -8.97 8.19
N LEU A 123 3.41 -8.11 8.53
CA LEU A 123 2.98 -7.01 7.67
C LEU A 123 4.15 -6.08 7.34
N TYR A 124 4.97 -5.75 8.33
CA TYR A 124 6.19 -4.97 8.10
C TYR A 124 7.12 -5.66 7.09
N GLN A 125 7.39 -6.95 7.24
CA GLN A 125 8.23 -7.71 6.29
C GLN A 125 7.64 -7.72 4.87
N GLU A 126 6.33 -7.93 4.75
CA GLU A 126 5.61 -7.90 3.47
C GLU A 126 5.66 -6.51 2.81
N THR A 127 5.47 -5.43 3.57
CA THR A 127 5.59 -4.05 3.08
C THR A 127 7.00 -3.76 2.57
N TYR A 128 8.04 -4.24 3.28
CA TYR A 128 9.42 -4.10 2.84
C TYR A 128 9.70 -4.90 1.55
N ALA A 129 9.14 -6.10 1.43
CA ALA A 129 9.23 -6.88 0.20
C ALA A 129 8.55 -6.14 -0.97
N LEU A 130 7.34 -5.62 -0.78
CA LEU A 130 6.64 -4.79 -1.76
C LEU A 130 7.47 -3.57 -2.18
N GLN A 131 8.00 -2.82 -1.22
CA GLN A 131 8.84 -1.67 -1.48
C GLN A 131 10.07 -2.05 -2.32
N ASN A 132 10.68 -3.20 -2.04
CA ASN A 132 11.81 -3.72 -2.81
C ASN A 132 11.41 -4.11 -4.24
N TYR A 133 10.27 -4.78 -4.43
CA TYR A 133 9.74 -5.08 -5.76
C TYR A 133 9.50 -3.81 -6.57
N ILE A 134 8.94 -2.76 -5.95
CA ILE A 134 8.70 -1.49 -6.63
C ILE A 134 10.05 -0.84 -7.03
N LYS A 135 11.03 -0.81 -6.12
CA LYS A 135 12.39 -0.34 -6.43
C LYS A 135 13.05 -1.15 -7.55
N GLN A 136 12.85 -2.47 -7.57
CA GLN A 136 13.36 -3.36 -8.60
C GLN A 136 12.74 -3.05 -9.96
N TRP A 137 11.42 -2.97 -10.00
CA TRP A 137 10.65 -2.71 -11.21
C TRP A 137 11.05 -1.38 -11.86
N PHE A 138 11.13 -0.32 -11.07
CA PHE A 138 11.54 1.02 -11.52
C PHE A 138 13.06 1.21 -11.60
N LYS A 139 13.86 0.16 -11.33
CA LYS A 139 15.33 0.20 -11.33
C LYS A 139 15.92 1.34 -10.46
N MET A 140 15.28 1.62 -9.33
CA MET A 140 15.72 2.64 -8.38
C MET A 140 16.96 2.18 -7.59
N LYS A 141 17.78 3.13 -7.11
CA LYS A 141 18.94 2.82 -6.26
C LYS A 141 18.48 2.10 -4.99
N ARG A 142 19.11 0.95 -4.68
CA ARG A 142 18.87 0.17 -3.45
C ARG A 142 20.02 0.42 -2.48
N TYR A 143 19.69 0.61 -1.21
CA TYR A 143 20.70 0.80 -0.16
C TYR A 143 21.29 -0.52 0.35
N LEU A 144 20.61 -1.66 0.15
CA LEU A 144 21.08 -2.98 0.58
C LEU A 144 20.84 -4.04 -0.51
N PRO A 145 21.82 -4.92 -0.81
CA PRO A 145 21.57 -6.13 -1.56
C PRO A 145 20.92 -7.16 -0.62
N TYR A 146 19.59 -7.16 -0.54
CA TYR A 146 18.90 -8.34 -0.01
C TYR A 146 18.83 -9.36 -1.14
N GLU A 147 19.55 -10.46 -0.98
CA GLU A 147 19.23 -11.69 -1.70
C GLU A 147 17.85 -12.13 -1.20
N GLU A 148 16.90 -12.35 -2.11
CA GLU A 148 15.62 -12.94 -1.78
C GLU A 148 15.89 -14.28 -1.11
N THR A 149 15.76 -14.36 0.23
CA THR A 149 15.76 -15.62 0.94
C THR A 149 14.59 -16.42 0.39
N LYS A 150 14.88 -17.39 -0.49
CA LYS A 150 13.88 -18.31 -1.05
C LYS A 150 13.03 -18.84 0.11
N THR A 151 11.77 -18.41 0.17
CA THR A 151 10.84 -18.91 1.19
C THR A 151 10.68 -20.41 1.01
N PHE A 152 10.77 -21.16 2.11
CA PHE A 152 10.63 -22.63 2.13
C PHE A 152 9.25 -23.10 1.63
N PHE A 153 8.24 -22.22 1.67
CA PHE A 153 6.95 -22.43 1.04
C PHE A 153 6.87 -21.65 -0.29
N PRO A 154 6.37 -22.27 -1.37
CA PRO A 154 6.09 -21.55 -2.61
C PRO A 154 4.93 -20.59 -2.35
N SER A 155 5.18 -19.29 -2.44
CA SER A 155 4.08 -18.34 -2.60
C SER A 155 3.44 -18.60 -3.96
N GLN A 156 2.11 -18.68 -4.02
CA GLN A 156 1.38 -18.70 -5.30
C GLN A 156 1.37 -17.33 -5.99
N ALA A 157 2.09 -16.34 -5.45
CA ALA A 157 2.36 -15.10 -6.13
C ALA A 157 3.41 -15.38 -7.22
N TRP A 158 3.01 -15.15 -8.47
CA TRP A 158 3.81 -15.33 -9.67
C TRP A 158 5.22 -14.71 -9.57
N PRO A 159 6.33 -15.47 -9.74
CA PRO A 159 7.66 -14.90 -9.90
C PRO A 159 8.05 -14.80 -11.38
N SER A 160 8.27 -13.59 -11.89
CA SER A 160 8.64 -13.32 -13.31
C SER A 160 10.15 -13.11 -13.54
N HIS A 161 11.02 -13.67 -12.70
CA HIS A 161 12.48 -13.52 -12.86
C HIS A 161 13.21 -14.80 -13.29
N GLN A 162 12.55 -15.65 -14.08
CA GLN A 162 13.27 -16.59 -14.94
C GLN A 162 13.50 -15.97 -16.32
N LYS A 163 14.69 -15.40 -16.49
CA LYS A 163 15.60 -15.69 -17.60
C LYS A 163 17.01 -15.28 -17.21
#